data_AF-A0A7W0XHD4-F1
#
_entry.id   AF-A0A7W0XHD4-F1
#
_cell.length_a   1.000
_cell.length_b   1.000
_cell.length_c   1.000
_cell.angle_alpha   90.00
_cell.angle_beta   90.00
_cell.angle_gamma   90.00
#
_symmetry.space_group_name_H-M   'P 1'
#
loop_
_entity.id
_entity.type
_entity.pdbx_description
1 polymer ?
#
loop_
_entity_poly.entity_id
_entity_poly.type
_entity_poly.pdbx_seq_one_letter_code
_entity_poly.pdbx_strand_id
1 'polypeptide(L)'
;MIFPIGDDNSDRTTVPVVNYILIAINVLVFVFLQGLGGNEQFTYAFSTVPEEIRTGQDIARPITIEVGDQRAEINLQPTPGS
;
A
#
# COMPACT_ATOMS: atom_id res chain seq x y z
N MET A 1 -19.09 30.18 -5.47
CA MET A 1 -19.31 28.75 -5.23
C MET A 1 -19.80 28.60 -3.79
N ILE A 2 -21.06 28.21 -3.60
CA ILE A 2 -21.60 27.79 -2.30
C ILE A 2 -21.53 26.27 -2.31
N PHE A 3 -20.64 25.68 -1.52
CA PHE A 3 -20.69 24.26 -1.18
C PHE A 3 -21.48 24.20 0.14
N PRO A 4 -22.73 23.69 0.18
CA PRO A 4 -23.61 23.87 1.33
C PRO A 4 -23.41 22.79 2.40
N ILE A 5 -22.19 22.29 2.56
CA ILE A 5 -21.83 21.34 3.61
C ILE A 5 -20.43 21.71 4.13
N GLY A 6 -20.40 22.28 5.33
CA GLY A 6 -19.20 22.40 6.16
C GLY A 6 -19.38 21.52 7.39
N ASP A 7 -18.34 20.80 7.76
CA ASP A 7 -18.32 19.95 8.95
C ASP A 7 -18.43 20.82 10.20
N ASP A 8 -19.60 20.79 10.87
CA ASP A 8 -19.77 21.50 12.14
C ASP A 8 -19.03 20.73 13.22
N ASN A 9 -17.93 21.33 13.65
CA ASN A 9 -17.02 20.73 14.59
C ASN A 9 -17.11 21.40 15.98
N SER A 10 -18.14 22.22 16.22
CA SER A 10 -18.34 23.02 17.44
C SER A 10 -18.51 22.17 18.70
N ASP A 11 -19.04 20.95 18.58
CA ASP A 11 -19.22 20.02 19.71
C ASP A 11 -17.96 19.18 20.00
N ARG A 12 -16.83 19.42 19.31
CA ARG A 12 -15.61 18.64 19.54
C ARG A 12 -14.98 19.01 20.87
N THR A 13 -15.14 18.11 21.83
CA THR A 13 -14.62 18.23 23.19
C THR A 13 -13.17 17.75 23.35
N THR A 14 -12.65 16.97 22.40
CA THR A 14 -11.30 16.38 22.48
C THR A 14 -10.54 16.43 21.16
N VAL A 15 -9.21 16.48 21.23
CA VAL A 15 -8.33 16.41 20.06
C VAL A 15 -8.09 14.93 19.72
N PRO A 16 -8.33 14.49 18.47
CA PRO A 16 -8.16 13.09 18.08
C PRO A 16 -6.68 12.76 17.81
N VAL A 17 -5.84 12.84 18.85
CA VAL A 17 -4.38 12.71 18.77
C VAL A 17 -3.97 11.40 18.09
N VAL A 18 -4.64 10.28 18.39
CA VAL A 18 -4.36 8.98 17.77
C VAL A 18 -4.54 9.03 16.25
N ASN A 19 -5.62 9.64 15.76
CA ASN A 19 -5.86 9.75 14.32
C ASN A 19 -4.79 10.61 13.65
N TYR A 20 -4.38 11.72 14.26
CA TYR A 20 -3.30 12.54 13.72
C TYR A 20 -1.96 11.82 13.67
N ILE A 21 -1.66 11.00 14.68
CA ILE A 21 -0.47 10.14 14.66
C ILE A 21 -0.54 9.11 13.53
N LEU A 22 -1.69 8.43 13.36
CA LEU A 22 -1.86 7.47 12.27
C LEU A 22 -1.71 8.13 10.89
N ILE A 23 -2.28 9.32 10.70
CA ILE A 23 -2.12 10.10 9.46
C ILE A 23 -0.64 10.44 9.25
N ALA A 24 0.04 10.95 10.28
CA ALA A 24 1.45 11.30 10.17
C ALA A 24 2.30 10.08 9.80
N ILE A 25 2.07 8.91 10.41
CA ILE A 25 2.79 7.67 10.07
C ILE A 25 2.56 7.30 8.61
N ASN A 26 1.32 7.32 8.12
CA ASN A 26 1.03 7.02 6.71
C ASN A 26 1.75 7.98 5.75
N VAL A 27 1.78 9.29 6.07
CA VAL A 27 2.52 10.28 5.28
C VAL A 27 4.02 9.97 5.28
N LEU A 28 4.60 9.62 6.43
CA LEU A 28 6.02 9.25 6.52
C LEU A 28 6.34 8.01 5.66
N VAL A 29 5.49 6.97 5.72
CA VAL A 29 5.66 5.78 4.88
C VAL A 29 5.59 6.14 3.38
N PHE A 30 4.61 6.95 2.98
CA PHE A 30 4.45 7.36 1.59
C PHE A 30 5.66 8.16 1.07
N VAL A 31 6.14 9.13 1.84
CA VAL A 31 7.24 10.00 1.43
C VAL A 31 8.57 9.25 1.45
N PHE A 32 8.89 8.55 2.53
CA PHE A 32 10.23 8.01 2.74
C PHE A 32 10.41 6.58 2.25
N LEU A 33 9.40 5.73 2.40
CA LEU A 33 9.51 4.30 2.05
C LEU A 33 9.00 4.05 0.63
N GLN A 34 7.84 4.60 0.28
CA GLN A 34 7.27 4.49 -1.08
C GLN A 34 7.85 5.52 -2.07
N GLY A 35 8.67 6.48 -1.61
CA GLY A 35 9.33 7.46 -2.48
C GLY A 35 8.35 8.30 -3.30
N LEU A 36 7.29 8.82 -2.66
CA LEU A 36 6.19 9.53 -3.33
C LEU A 36 5.49 8.68 -4.41
N GLY A 37 5.48 7.35 -4.26
CA GLY A 37 4.93 6.39 -5.21
C GLY A 37 5.91 5.90 -6.27
N GLY A 38 7.16 6.38 -6.28
CA GLY A 38 8.19 5.92 -7.22
C GLY A 38 8.90 4.63 -6.81
N ASN A 39 8.77 4.20 -5.56
CA ASN A 39 9.36 2.95 -5.06
C ASN A 39 8.34 1.80 -5.14
N GLU A 40 8.13 1.31 -6.36
CA GLU A 40 7.27 0.14 -6.61
C GLU A 40 7.81 -1.11 -5.92
N GLN A 41 9.13 -1.26 -5.79
CA GLN A 41 9.75 -2.39 -5.10
C GLN A 41 9.26 -2.51 -3.66
N PHE A 42 9.28 -1.41 -2.90
CA PHE A 42 8.73 -1.40 -1.54
C PHE A 42 7.24 -1.74 -1.53
N THR A 43 6.47 -1.19 -2.46
CA THR A 43 5.02 -1.42 -2.51
C THR A 43 4.70 -2.89 -2.84
N TYR A 44 5.40 -3.50 -3.79
CA TYR A 44 5.21 -4.89 -4.18
C TYR A 44 5.73 -5.89 -3.13
N ALA A 45 6.75 -5.54 -2.33
CA ALA A 45 7.21 -6.40 -1.23
C ALA A 45 6.14 -6.63 -0.16
N PHE A 46 5.22 -5.67 0.04
CA PHE A 46 4.09 -5.80 0.99
C PHE A 46 2.78 -6.24 0.30
N SER A 47 2.84 -6.65 -0.97
CA SER A 47 1.68 -7.17 -1.69
C SER A 47 1.37 -8.61 -1.29
N THR A 48 0.12 -9.04 -1.46
CA THR A 48 -0.30 -10.39 -1.11
C THR A 48 -0.29 -11.30 -2.33
N VAL A 49 0.47 -12.41 -2.27
CA VAL A 49 0.58 -13.39 -3.35
C VAL A 49 -0.14 -14.69 -2.96
N PRO A 50 -1.24 -15.08 -3.64
CA PRO A 50 -2.01 -16.27 -3.26
C PRO A 50 -1.23 -17.59 -3.30
N GLU A 51 -0.28 -17.71 -4.24
CA GLU A 51 0.59 -18.89 -4.37
C GLU A 51 1.48 -19.04 -3.14
N GLU A 52 2.05 -17.93 -2.65
CA GLU A 52 2.90 -17.91 -1.45
C GLU A 52 2.09 -18.24 -0.20
N ILE A 53 0.84 -17.76 -0.10
CA ILE A 53 -0.07 -18.15 0.99
C ILE A 53 -0.39 -19.65 0.95
N ARG A 54 -0.68 -20.20 -0.24
CA ARG A 54 -1.04 -21.61 -0.39
C ARG A 54 0.12 -22.54 -0.06
N THR A 55 1.34 -22.15 -0.44
CA THR A 55 2.52 -23.02 -0.37
C THR A 55 3.40 -22.74 0.85
N GLY A 56 3.29 -21.55 1.45
CA GLY A 56 4.18 -21.08 2.50
C GLY A 56 5.60 -20.78 2.01
N GLN A 57 5.80 -20.61 0.69
CA GLN A 57 7.11 -20.35 0.08
C GLN A 57 7.08 -19.02 -0.66
N ASP A 58 8.03 -18.14 -0.34
CA ASP A 58 8.23 -16.87 -1.05
C ASP A 58 8.79 -17.12 -2.45
N ILE A 59 8.15 -16.55 -3.47
CA ILE A 59 8.57 -16.71 -4.87
C ILE A 59 9.69 -15.73 -5.20
N ALA A 60 9.60 -14.49 -4.69
CA ALA A 60 10.63 -13.44 -4.78
C ALA A 60 11.32 -13.26 -6.16
N ARG A 61 10.60 -13.52 -7.27
CA ARG A 61 11.15 -13.42 -8.63
C ARG A 61 10.10 -13.00 -9.65
N PRO A 62 10.49 -12.41 -10.79
CA PRO A 62 9.56 -12.12 -11.86
C PRO A 62 8.91 -13.39 -12.42
N ILE A 63 7.61 -13.31 -12.68
CA ILE A 63 6.80 -14.38 -13.28
C ILE A 63 6.12 -13.85 -14.54
N THR A 64 6.33 -14.55 -15.65
CA THR A 64 5.60 -14.28 -16.90
C THR A 64 4.28 -15.05 -16.89
N ILE A 65 3.19 -14.34 -17.14
CA ILE A 65 1.85 -14.91 -17.32
C ILE A 65 1.46 -14.74 -18.79
N GLU A 66 1.02 -15.84 -19.41
CA GLU A 66 0.53 -15.86 -20.78
C GLU A 66 -0.97 -16.17 -20.77
N VAL A 67 -1.78 -15.30 -21.39
CA VAL A 67 -3.24 -15.47 -21.53
C VAL A 67 -3.61 -15.30 -23.00
N GLY A 68 -3.79 -16.43 -23.70
CA GLY A 68 -3.93 -16.43 -25.16
C GLY A 68 -2.66 -15.88 -25.82
N ASP A 69 -2.81 -14.85 -26.65
CA ASP A 69 -1.68 -14.16 -27.30
C ASP A 69 -1.08 -13.03 -26.45
N GLN A 70 -1.60 -12.77 -25.24
CA GLN A 70 -1.11 -11.71 -24.36
C GLN A 70 -0.08 -12.25 -23.37
N ARG A 71 0.97 -11.47 -23.14
CA ARG A 71 2.01 -11.75 -22.15
C ARG A 71 2.15 -10.57 -21.20
N ALA A 72 2.18 -10.85 -19.91
CA ALA A 72 2.44 -9.88 -18.87
C ALA A 72 3.51 -10.42 -17.92
N GLU A 73 4.32 -9.53 -17.36
CA GLU A 73 5.31 -9.87 -16.35
C GLU A 73 4.87 -9.28 -15.02
N ILE A 74 4.86 -10.12 -13.98
CA ILE A 74 4.63 -9.68 -12.61
C ILE A 74 5.96 -9.75 -11.86
N ASN A 75 6.44 -8.58 -11.44
CA ASN A 75 7.67 -8.43 -10.67
C ASN A 75 7.40 -8.68 -9.18
N LEU A 76 7.35 -9.95 -8.78
CA LEU A 76 7.21 -10.31 -7.36
C LEU A 76 8.50 -9.96 -6.61
N GLN A 77 8.34 -9.27 -5.48
CA GLN A 77 9.43 -8.83 -4.62
C GLN A 77 9.50 -9.71 -3.37
N PRO A 78 10.66 -9.81 -2.71
CA PRO A 78 10.80 -10.59 -1.48
C PRO A 78 9.83 -10.11 -0.39
N THR A 79 9.11 -11.05 0.24
CA THR A 79 8.19 -10.72 1.32
C THR A 79 8.97 -10.39 2.60
N PRO A 80 8.69 -9.27 3.29
CA PRO A 80 9.35 -8.95 4.55
C PRO A 80 9.10 -10.02 5.62
N GLY A 81 10.15 -10.77 5.97
CA GLY A 81 10.14 -11.73 7.08
C GLY A 81 9.77 -13.17 6.72
N SER A 82 9.67 -13.50 5.43
CA SER A 82 9.53 -14.88 4.92
C SER A 82 10.83 -15.66 4.87
#